data_AF-A0A6H9Y301-F1
#
_entry.id   AF-A0A6H9Y301-F1
#
_cell.length_a   1.000
_cell.length_b   1.000
_cell.length_c   1.000
_cell.angle_alpha   90.00
_cell.angle_beta   90.00
_cell.angle_gamma   90.00
#
_symmetry.space_group_name_H-M   'P 1'
#
loop_
_entity.id
_entity.type
_entity.pdbx_description
1 polymer ?
#
loop_
_entity_poly.entity_id
_entity_poly.type
_entity_poly.pdbx_seq_one_letter_code
_entity_poly.pdbx_strand_id
1 'polypeptide(L)' 'MGEWSDYFEDFPDENPANYVNGRFDPQGAAAQRAAESKLRQDQANLNAEIRAIIQKHRPPAADKK' A
#
# COMPACT_ATOMS: atom_id res chain seq x y z
N MET A 1 -17.23 8.16 0.42
CA MET A 1 -16.78 7.82 -0.94
C MET A 1 -15.27 7.84 -0.88
N GLY A 2 -14.59 6.73 -1.20
CA GLY A 2 -13.13 6.67 -1.15
C GLY A 2 -12.55 7.70 -2.12
N GLU A 3 -11.51 8.41 -1.71
CA GLU A 3 -10.83 9.41 -2.54
C GLU A 3 -10.30 8.69 -3.80
N TRP A 4 -10.42 9.33 -4.96
CA TRP A 4 -10.09 8.73 -6.26
C TRP A 4 -8.60 8.32 -6.38
N SER A 5 -7.73 8.78 -5.46
CA SER A 5 -6.34 8.36 -5.33
C SER A 5 -6.16 6.92 -4.86
N ASP A 6 -7.09 6.38 -4.05
CA ASP A 6 -6.96 5.06 -3.44
C ASP A 6 -7.11 3.90 -4.46
N TYR A 7 -7.60 4.18 -5.67
CA TYR A 7 -7.88 3.18 -6.71
C TYR A 7 -6.78 3.05 -7.78
N PHE A 8 -5.80 3.97 -7.81
CA PHE A 8 -4.75 4.01 -8.84
C PHE A 8 -3.34 3.73 -8.33
N GLU A 9 -3.12 3.63 -7.01
CA GLU A 9 -1.80 3.31 -6.43
C GLU A 9 -1.41 1.83 -6.48
N ASP A 10 -2.35 0.95 -6.88
CA ASP A 10 -2.22 -0.49 -6.70
C ASP A 10 -2.06 -1.29 -7.99
N PHE A 11 -1.83 -0.64 -9.13
CA PHE A 11 -1.33 -1.38 -10.28
C PHE A 11 0.15 -1.70 -10.01
N PRO A 12 0.48 -2.98 -9.78
CA PRO A 12 1.89 -3.33 -9.67
C PRO A 12 2.54 -2.94 -10.99
N ASP A 13 3.71 -2.32 -10.94
CA ASP A 13 4.67 -2.47 -12.03
C ASP A 13 5.03 -3.96 -12.07
N GLU A 14 4.11 -4.78 -12.60
CA GLU A 14 4.36 -6.19 -12.76
C GLU A 14 5.58 -6.28 -13.65
N ASN A 15 6.59 -6.99 -13.16
CA ASN A 15 7.72 -7.43 -13.94
C ASN A 15 7.43 -8.86 -14.43
N PRO A 16 6.48 -9.07 -15.36
CA PRO A 16 6.11 -10.41 -15.82
C PRO A 16 7.28 -11.06 -16.56
N ALA A 17 8.20 -10.24 -17.10
CA ALA A 17 9.38 -10.69 -17.82
C ALA A 17 10.51 -11.17 -16.88
N ASN A 18 10.42 -10.96 -15.57
CA ASN A 18 11.43 -11.34 -14.58
C ASN A 18 12.83 -10.76 -14.83
N TYR A 19 12.90 -9.54 -15.37
CA TYR A 19 14.18 -8.88 -15.57
C TYR A 19 14.57 -8.05 -14.35
N VAL A 20 15.71 -8.34 -13.75
CA VAL A 20 16.28 -7.52 -12.68
C VAL A 20 17.55 -6.87 -13.22
N ASN A 21 17.63 -5.53 -13.15
CA ASN A 21 18.77 -4.75 -13.65
C ASN A 21 19.15 -5.08 -15.12
N GLY A 22 18.16 -5.28 -15.99
CA GLY A 22 18.39 -5.56 -17.42
C GLY A 22 18.83 -7.00 -17.74
N ARG A 23 18.84 -7.90 -16.74
CA ARG A 23 19.10 -9.33 -16.93
C ARG A 23 17.90 -10.16 -16.50
N PHE A 24 17.58 -11.20 -17.27
CA PHE A 24 16.59 -12.19 -16.87
C PHE A 24 17.06 -12.92 -15.60
N ASP A 25 16.39 -12.65 -14.48
CA ASP A 25 16.63 -13.24 -13.17
C ASP A 25 15.29 -13.52 -12.47
N PRO A 26 14.70 -14.70 -12.70
CA PRO A 26 13.42 -15.09 -12.10
C PRO A 26 13.47 -15.25 -10.58
N GLN A 27 14.63 -15.56 -10.00
CA GLN A 27 14.77 -15.68 -8.55
C GLN A 27 14.85 -14.30 -7.90
N GLY A 28 15.64 -13.39 -8.48
CA GLY A 28 15.70 -11.99 -8.06
C GLY A 28 14.34 -11.29 -8.17
N ALA A 29 13.62 -11.49 -9.27
CA ALA A 29 12.29 -10.92 -9.46
C ALA A 29 11.27 -11.49 -8.44
N ALA A 30 11.36 -12.79 -8.11
CA ALA A 30 10.52 -13.39 -7.07
C ALA A 30 10.83 -12.83 -5.67
N ALA A 31 12.10 -12.61 -5.35
CA ALA A 31 12.50 -12.02 -4.08
C ALA A 31 12.03 -10.56 -3.95
N GLN A 32 12.12 -9.76 -5.01
CA GLN A 32 11.58 -8.39 -5.03
C GLN A 32 10.06 -8.38 -4.82
N ARG A 33 9.32 -9.23 -5.55
CA ARG A 33 7.87 -9.36 -5.36
C ARG A 33 7.48 -9.79 -3.94
N ALA A 34 8.23 -10.71 -3.34
CA ALA A 34 8.00 -11.11 -1.96
C ALA A 34 8.26 -9.96 -0.96
N ALA A 35 9.32 -9.18 -1.18
CA ALA A 35 9.66 -8.02 -0.35
C ALA A 35 8.60 -6.90 -0.48
N GLU A 36 8.15 -6.60 -1.70
CA GLU A 36 7.11 -5.60 -1.97
C GLU A 36 5.76 -6.01 -1.37
N SER A 37 5.37 -7.27 -1.53
CA SER A 37 4.14 -7.81 -0.92
C SER A 37 4.15 -7.66 0.60
N LYS A 38 5.29 -7.97 1.24
CA LYS A 38 5.45 -7.78 2.68
C LYS A 38 5.36 -6.31 3.08
N LEU A 39 6.05 -5.42 2.36
CA LEU A 39 6.00 -3.98 2.62
C LEU A 39 4.58 -3.42 2.47
N ARG A 40 3.82 -3.88 1.47
CA ARG A 40 2.40 -3.49 1.28
C ARG A 40 1.54 -3.97 2.45
N GLN A 41 1.73 -5.21 2.92
CA GLN A 41 1.01 -5.71 4.09
C GLN A 41 1.31 -4.89 5.35
N ASP A 42 2.59 -4.60 5.60
CA ASP A 42 3.02 -3.79 6.74
C ASP A 42 2.43 -2.37 6.64
N GLN A 43 2.45 -1.76 5.46
CA GLN A 43 1.86 -0.44 5.23
C GLN A 43 0.33 -0.44 5.41
N ALA A 44 -0.37 -1.47 4.96
CA ALA A 44 -1.81 -1.61 5.15
C ALA A 44 -2.17 -1.71 6.64
N ASN A 45 -1.38 -2.45 7.42
CA ASN A 45 -1.54 -2.55 8.87
C ASN A 45 -1.34 -1.19 9.56
N LEU A 46 -0.27 -0.48 9.21
CA LEU A 46 0.01 0.87 9.74
C LEU A 46 -1.09 1.86 9.39
N ASN A 47 -1.59 1.82 8.14
CA ASN A 47 -2.69 2.68 7.71
C ASN A 47 -3.97 2.39 8.50
N ALA A 48 -4.26 1.13 8.80
CA ALA A 48 -5.40 0.75 9.63
C ALA A 48 -5.26 1.29 11.07
N GLU A 49 -4.05 1.21 11.64
CA GLU A 49 -3.76 1.76 12.97
C GLU A 49 -3.91 3.27 13.02
N ILE A 50 -3.35 4.00 12.04
CA ILE A 50 -3.50 5.45 11.90
C ILE A 50 -4.98 5.83 11.80
N ARG A 51 -5.76 5.11 10.99
CA ARG A 51 -7.22 5.34 10.87
C ARG A 51 -7.93 5.14 12.20
N ALA A 52 -7.57 4.12 12.98
CA ALA A 52 -8.16 3.88 14.31
C ALA A 52 -7.81 5.00 15.29
N ILE A 53 -6.57 5.50 15.29
CA ILE A 53 -6.13 6.63 16.11
C ILE A 53 -6.90 7.90 15.74
N ILE A 54 -7.02 8.20 14.45
CA ILE A 54 -7.78 9.36 13.95
C ILE A 54 -9.24 9.26 14.42
N GLN A 55 -9.87 8.10 14.32
CA GLN A 55 -11.24 7.90 14.79
C GLN A 55 -11.37 8.11 16.30
N LYS A 56 -10.44 7.56 17.09
CA LYS A 56 -10.43 7.70 18.56
C LYS A 56 -10.24 9.14 19.02
N HIS A 57 -9.50 9.94 18.26
CA HIS A 57 -9.16 11.33 18.61
C HIS A 57 -9.93 12.36 17.78
N ARG A 58 -10.90 11.91 16.99
CA ARG A 58 -11.77 12.79 16.24
C ARG A 58 -12.53 13.68 17.23
N PRO A 59 -12.30 15.00 17.25
CA PRO A 59 -13.10 15.88 18.08
C PRO A 59 -14.57 15.77 17.64
N PRO A 60 -15.54 15.89 18.58
CA PRO A 60 -16.94 15.97 18.19
C PRO A 60 -17.06 17.11 17.19
N ALA A 61 -17.63 16.81 16.02
CA ALA A 61 -17.92 17.84 15.03
C ALA A 61 -18.72 18.91 15.76
N ALA A 62 -18.22 20.15 15.81
CA ALA A 62 -18.91 21.25 16.46
C ALA A 62 -20.31 21.31 15.87
N ASP A 63 -21.30 20.88 16.67
CA ASP A 63 -22.72 20.95 16.36
C ASP A 63 -23.02 22.42 16.11
N LYS A 64 -23.08 22.81 14.83
CA LYS A 64 -23.57 24.12 14.43
C LYS A 64 -25.09 24.07 14.56
N LYS A 65 -25.60 24.49 15.70
CA LYS A 65 -26.99 24.94 15.87
C LYS A 65 -27.00 26.32 16.51
#